data_AF-A0A176S551-F1
#
_entry.id   AF-A0A176S551-F1
#
_cell.length_a   1.000
_cell.length_b   1.000
_cell.length_c   1.000
_cell.angle_alpha   90.00
_cell.angle_beta   90.00
_cell.angle_gamma   90.00
#
_symmetry.space_group_name_H-M   'P 1'
#
loop_
_entity.id
_entity.type
_entity.pdbx_description
1 polymer ?
#
loop_
_entity_poly.entity_id
_entity_poly.type
_entity_poly.pdbx_seq_one_letter_code
_entity_poly.pdbx_strand_id
1 'polypeptide(L)'
;MPLPLVLTDLHLSWGLIGWIALLIMGVGYQVVPMFQITAEYPPTLTRWLIPLIFIILLVWTPLYILANLNQIPEFVPQLLIGLMGLGLSVFALTTLRLQARRLRKLPDVTLNYWRVGMVGLLLSVILAVLSLSPVFLVVLFIGGFVLPVIQGMLYKIVPFLVWLHLQNQRLSLAIKIPNMKQVIPDQQARRQFWVYLVALGLLMGAVLGPSYVSYAASIALILSFLLLAYDLYRALWLYKSVSRKILNQN
;
A
#
# COMPACT_ATOMS: atom_id res chain seq x y z
N MET A 1 -18.85 -31.10 4.48
CA MET A 1 -17.92 -29.96 4.29
C MET A 1 -18.38 -28.79 5.12
N PRO A 2 -17.50 -28.08 5.82
CA PRO A 2 -17.84 -26.79 6.40
C PRO A 2 -17.85 -25.74 5.26
N LEU A 3 -18.97 -25.61 4.56
CA LEU A 3 -19.24 -24.51 3.61
C LEU A 3 -18.79 -23.12 4.13
N PRO A 4 -18.85 -22.82 5.45
CA PRO A 4 -18.33 -21.55 5.98
C PRO A 4 -16.84 -21.30 5.75
N LEU A 5 -15.99 -22.33 5.78
CA LEU A 5 -14.53 -22.15 5.60
C LEU A 5 -14.20 -21.78 4.14
N VAL A 6 -14.78 -22.51 3.19
CA VAL A 6 -14.58 -22.24 1.75
C VAL A 6 -15.01 -20.81 1.40
N LEU A 7 -16.15 -20.35 1.92
CA LEU A 7 -16.63 -18.98 1.69
C LEU A 7 -15.71 -17.93 2.34
N THR A 8 -15.13 -18.25 3.50
CA THR A 8 -14.17 -17.36 4.18
C THR A 8 -12.88 -17.23 3.37
N ASP A 9 -12.35 -18.34 2.83
CA ASP A 9 -11.13 -18.32 2.00
C ASP A 9 -11.35 -17.55 0.69
N LEU A 10 -12.53 -17.74 0.06
CA LEU A 10 -12.94 -16.98 -1.11
C LEU A 10 -13.02 -15.49 -0.77
N HIS A 11 -13.72 -15.12 0.31
CA HIS A 11 -13.84 -13.73 0.74
C HIS A 11 -12.47 -13.09 1.00
N LEU A 12 -11.59 -13.80 1.70
CA LEU A 12 -10.23 -13.33 1.98
C LEU A 12 -9.43 -13.12 0.69
N SER A 13 -9.48 -14.08 -0.25
CA SER A 13 -8.76 -14.00 -1.52
C SER A 13 -9.27 -12.87 -2.41
N TRP A 14 -10.59 -12.69 -2.48
CA TRP A 14 -11.23 -11.58 -3.18
C TRP A 14 -10.92 -10.22 -2.54
N GLY A 15 -10.89 -10.14 -1.20
CA GLY A 15 -10.52 -8.94 -0.47
C GLY A 15 -9.05 -8.55 -0.68
N LEU A 16 -8.13 -9.49 -0.55
CA LEU A 16 -6.69 -9.23 -0.66
C LEU A 16 -6.25 -8.99 -2.12
N ILE A 17 -6.63 -9.88 -3.04
CA ILE A 17 -6.18 -9.81 -4.44
C ILE A 17 -7.16 -8.95 -5.25
N GLY A 18 -8.42 -9.35 -5.31
CA GLY A 18 -9.43 -8.74 -6.18
C GLY A 18 -9.75 -7.28 -5.84
N TRP A 19 -9.61 -6.90 -4.57
CA TRP A 19 -9.85 -5.54 -4.12
C TRP A 19 -8.54 -4.79 -3.80
N ILE A 20 -7.83 -5.18 -2.75
CA ILE A 20 -6.70 -4.38 -2.24
C ILE A 20 -5.53 -4.34 -3.25
N ALA A 21 -5.04 -5.49 -3.72
CA ALA A 21 -3.88 -5.54 -4.61
C ALA A 21 -4.15 -4.82 -5.93
N LEU A 22 -5.28 -5.14 -6.58
CA LEU A 22 -5.64 -4.53 -7.87
C LEU A 22 -5.88 -3.03 -7.76
N LEU A 23 -6.48 -2.53 -6.67
CA LEU A 23 -6.60 -1.09 -6.44
C LEU A 23 -5.25 -0.41 -6.24
N ILE A 24 -4.36 -1.00 -5.43
CA ILE A 24 -3.01 -0.45 -5.23
C ILE A 24 -2.25 -0.42 -6.56
N MET A 25 -2.39 -1.45 -7.40
CA MET A 25 -1.78 -1.46 -8.73
C MET A 25 -2.35 -0.37 -9.64
N GLY A 26 -3.67 -0.25 -9.73
CA GLY A 26 -4.34 0.72 -10.58
C GLY A 26 -3.99 2.16 -10.20
N VAL A 27 -4.07 2.48 -8.91
CA VAL A 27 -3.64 3.79 -8.37
C VAL A 27 -2.13 3.96 -8.55
N GLY A 28 -1.36 2.90 -8.29
CA GLY A 28 0.11 2.85 -8.42
C GLY A 28 0.61 3.31 -9.78
N TYR A 29 -0.05 2.89 -10.87
CA TYR A 29 0.30 3.30 -12.23
C TYR A 29 0.25 4.81 -12.46
N GLN A 30 -0.52 5.55 -11.66
CA GLN A 30 -0.64 7.01 -11.75
C GLN A 30 0.23 7.70 -10.69
N VAL A 31 0.16 7.25 -9.43
CA VAL A 31 0.79 7.96 -8.31
C VAL A 31 2.31 7.77 -8.29
N VAL A 32 2.85 6.64 -8.75
CA VAL A 32 4.30 6.41 -8.77
C VAL A 32 4.99 7.32 -9.80
N PRO A 33 4.56 7.40 -11.08
CA PRO A 33 5.13 8.37 -12.02
C PRO A 33 4.95 9.82 -11.55
N MET A 34 3.73 10.17 -11.11
CA MET A 34 3.37 11.55 -10.77
C MET A 34 4.12 12.07 -9.53
N PHE A 35 4.15 11.32 -8.43
CA PHE A 35 4.72 11.81 -7.16
C PHE A 35 6.18 11.44 -6.95
N GLN A 36 6.70 10.41 -7.61
CA GLN A 36 8.09 9.95 -7.44
C GLN A 36 8.99 10.33 -8.62
N ILE A 37 8.46 11.01 -9.64
CA ILE A 37 9.21 11.51 -10.81
C ILE A 37 9.97 10.35 -11.48
N THR A 38 9.22 9.28 -11.77
CA THR A 38 9.70 8.12 -12.52
C THR A 38 9.14 8.18 -13.94
N ALA A 39 9.70 7.37 -14.84
CA ALA A 39 9.06 7.14 -16.14
C ALA A 39 7.71 6.43 -15.92
N GLU A 40 6.80 6.58 -16.89
CA GLU A 40 5.53 5.86 -16.87
C GLU A 40 5.74 4.34 -16.96
N TYR A 41 4.80 3.58 -16.41
CA TYR A 41 4.80 2.13 -16.56
C TYR A 41 4.64 1.74 -18.04
N PRO A 42 5.23 0.62 -18.49
CA PRO A 42 5.04 0.15 -19.86
C PRO A 42 3.55 -0.03 -20.19
N PRO A 43 3.08 0.42 -21.37
CA PRO A 43 1.66 0.42 -21.72
C PRO A 43 1.07 -0.99 -21.81
N THR A 44 1.88 -1.99 -22.14
CA THR A 44 1.48 -3.40 -22.14
C THR A 44 1.15 -3.88 -20.73
N LEU A 45 1.92 -3.45 -19.73
CA LEU A 45 1.71 -3.84 -18.34
C LEU A 45 0.44 -3.22 -17.78
N THR A 46 0.25 -1.91 -18.00
CA THR A 46 -0.92 -1.18 -17.48
C THR A 46 -2.21 -1.64 -18.12
N ARG A 47 -2.18 -2.02 -19.41
CA ARG A 47 -3.34 -2.51 -20.16
C ARG A 47 -3.77 -3.92 -19.75
N TRP A 48 -2.83 -4.83 -19.51
CA TRP A 48 -3.15 -6.26 -19.41
C TRP A 48 -3.05 -6.85 -18.01
N LEU A 49 -2.16 -6.36 -17.15
CA LEU A 49 -1.86 -7.07 -15.90
C LEU A 49 -3.05 -7.13 -14.93
N ILE A 50 -3.75 -6.00 -14.73
CA ILE A 50 -4.92 -5.94 -13.84
C ILE A 50 -6.07 -6.82 -14.37
N PRO A 51 -6.52 -6.67 -15.63
CA PRO A 51 -7.55 -7.56 -16.19
C PRO A 51 -7.16 -9.04 -16.14
N LEU A 52 -5.90 -9.38 -16.42
CA LEU A 52 -5.42 -10.76 -16.39
C LEU A 52 -5.54 -11.37 -14.98
N ILE A 53 -5.04 -10.66 -13.95
CA ILE A 53 -5.15 -11.13 -12.56
C ILE A 53 -6.62 -11.28 -12.15
N PHE A 54 -7.48 -10.33 -12.55
CA PHE A 54 -8.91 -10.39 -12.25
C PHE A 54 -9.62 -11.58 -12.93
N ILE A 55 -9.32 -11.85 -14.21
CA ILE A 55 -9.85 -13.02 -14.92
C ILE A 55 -9.34 -14.32 -14.29
N ILE A 56 -8.07 -14.38 -13.91
CA ILE A 56 -7.52 -15.55 -13.20
C ILE A 56 -8.25 -15.77 -11.88
N LEU A 57 -8.55 -14.71 -11.12
CA LEU A 57 -9.31 -14.80 -9.87
C LEU A 57 -10.76 -15.28 -10.08
N LEU A 58 -11.42 -14.81 -11.15
CA LEU A 58 -12.74 -15.28 -11.55
C LEU A 58 -12.74 -16.77 -11.91
N VAL A 59 -11.75 -17.23 -12.66
CA VAL A 59 -11.59 -18.65 -13.03
C VAL A 59 -11.19 -19.50 -11.83
N TRP A 60 -10.37 -18.96 -10.93
CA TRP A 60 -9.94 -19.63 -9.70
C TRP A 60 -11.11 -19.94 -8.77
N THR A 61 -12.09 -19.04 -8.67
CA THR A 61 -13.24 -19.17 -7.74
C THR A 61 -14.01 -20.51 -7.89
N PRO A 62 -14.54 -20.89 -9.07
CA PRO A 62 -15.21 -22.17 -9.24
C PRO A 62 -14.26 -23.36 -9.13
N LEU A 63 -13.00 -23.24 -9.58
CA LEU A 63 -12.01 -24.32 -9.47
C LEU A 63 -11.63 -24.61 -8.01
N TYR A 64 -11.54 -23.58 -7.17
CA TYR A 64 -11.32 -23.73 -5.74
C TYR A 64 -12.47 -24.48 -5.07
N ILE A 65 -13.72 -24.17 -5.45
CA ILE A 65 -14.91 -24.87 -4.95
C ILE A 65 -14.86 -26.34 -5.40
N LEU A 66 -14.63 -26.61 -6.69
CA LEU A 66 -14.55 -27.98 -7.23
C LEU A 66 -13.44 -28.82 -6.58
N ALA A 67 -12.29 -28.20 -6.29
CA ALA A 67 -11.18 -28.87 -5.60
C ALA A 67 -11.58 -29.24 -4.16
N ASN A 68 -12.22 -28.32 -3.43
CA ASN A 68 -12.76 -28.61 -2.10
C ASN A 68 -13.89 -29.65 -2.12
N LEU A 69 -14.57 -29.83 -3.26
CA LEU A 69 -15.54 -30.91 -3.49
C LEU A 69 -14.87 -32.26 -3.84
N ASN A 70 -13.53 -32.35 -3.85
CA ASN A 70 -12.75 -33.49 -4.34
C ASN A 70 -13.06 -33.89 -5.81
N GLN A 71 -13.61 -32.97 -6.61
CA GLN A 71 -13.94 -33.22 -8.01
C GLN A 71 -12.75 -33.00 -8.95
N ILE A 72 -11.79 -32.17 -8.52
CA ILE A 72 -10.53 -31.92 -9.24
C ILE A 72 -9.36 -31.91 -8.26
N PRO A 73 -8.12 -32.13 -8.73
CA PRO A 73 -6.93 -32.06 -7.87
C PRO A 73 -6.66 -30.66 -7.31
N GLU A 74 -6.20 -30.57 -6.06
CA GLU A 74 -5.88 -29.30 -5.37
C GLU A 74 -4.77 -28.47 -6.05
N PHE A 75 -3.88 -29.09 -6.83
CA PHE A 75 -2.81 -28.37 -7.52
C PHE A 75 -3.35 -27.39 -8.58
N VAL A 76 -4.56 -27.62 -9.10
CA VAL A 76 -5.17 -26.78 -10.15
C VAL A 76 -5.44 -25.36 -9.64
N PRO A 77 -6.21 -25.14 -8.55
CA PRO A 77 -6.36 -23.80 -7.98
C PRO A 77 -5.06 -23.23 -7.41
N GLN A 78 -4.14 -24.06 -6.90
CA GLN A 78 -2.82 -23.60 -6.44
C GLN A 78 -1.97 -23.00 -7.57
N LEU A 79 -2.01 -23.59 -8.77
CA LEU A 79 -1.32 -23.06 -9.95
C LEU A 79 -1.82 -21.65 -10.30
N LEU A 80 -3.13 -21.41 -10.25
CA LEU A 80 -3.71 -20.09 -10.52
C LEU A 80 -3.32 -19.06 -9.45
N ILE A 81 -3.24 -19.46 -8.18
CA ILE A 81 -2.67 -18.61 -7.11
C ILE A 81 -1.21 -18.26 -7.44
N GLY A 82 -0.42 -19.24 -7.89
CA GLY A 82 0.96 -19.02 -8.34
C GLY A 82 1.05 -18.02 -9.50
N LEU A 83 0.19 -18.13 -10.51
CA LEU A 83 0.12 -17.18 -11.63
C LEU A 83 -0.25 -15.76 -11.17
N MET A 84 -1.20 -15.61 -10.24
CA MET A 84 -1.51 -14.31 -9.64
C MET A 84 -0.31 -13.75 -8.87
N GLY A 85 0.37 -14.59 -8.08
CA GLY A 85 1.59 -14.22 -7.35
C GLY A 85 2.73 -13.76 -8.29
N LEU A 86 2.90 -14.42 -9.44
CA LEU A 86 3.81 -13.97 -10.50
C LEU A 86 3.41 -12.60 -11.05
N GLY A 87 2.12 -12.39 -11.34
CA GLY A 87 1.62 -11.09 -11.79
C GLY A 87 1.89 -9.95 -10.79
N LEU A 88 1.63 -10.19 -9.51
CA LEU A 88 1.95 -9.27 -8.42
C LEU A 88 3.46 -9.01 -8.31
N SER A 89 4.28 -10.04 -8.52
CA SER A 89 5.74 -9.90 -8.53
C SER A 89 6.23 -9.05 -9.70
N VAL A 90 5.64 -9.20 -10.89
CA VAL A 90 5.94 -8.35 -12.06
C VAL A 90 5.64 -6.88 -11.74
N PHE A 91 4.50 -6.59 -11.11
CA PHE A 91 4.18 -5.23 -10.66
C PHE A 91 5.22 -4.70 -9.67
N ALA A 92 5.57 -5.48 -8.64
CA ALA A 92 6.53 -5.07 -7.62
C ALA A 92 7.93 -4.79 -8.22
N LEU A 93 8.44 -5.72 -9.03
CA LEU A 93 9.74 -5.59 -9.68
C LEU A 93 9.78 -4.42 -10.66
N THR A 94 8.72 -4.21 -11.44
CA THR A 94 8.64 -3.06 -12.35
C THR A 94 8.67 -1.75 -11.58
N THR A 95 7.89 -1.66 -10.50
CA THR A 95 7.86 -0.47 -9.63
C THR A 95 9.24 -0.18 -9.04
N LEU A 96 9.93 -1.18 -8.49
CA LEU A 96 11.28 -1.04 -7.96
C LEU A 96 12.29 -0.63 -9.03
N ARG A 97 12.19 -1.19 -10.25
CA ARG A 97 13.04 -0.81 -11.39
C ARG A 97 12.83 0.65 -11.80
N LEU A 98 11.58 1.11 -11.89
CA LEU A 98 11.24 2.50 -12.19
C LEU A 98 11.80 3.46 -11.13
N GLN A 99 11.66 3.10 -9.85
CA GLN A 99 12.21 3.88 -8.73
C GLN A 99 13.74 3.95 -8.74
N ALA A 100 14.41 2.86 -9.13
CA ALA A 100 15.87 2.83 -9.25
C ALA A 100 16.37 3.74 -10.39
N ARG A 101 15.58 3.87 -11.46
CA ARG A 101 15.87 4.69 -12.66
C ARG A 101 15.20 6.07 -12.64
N ARG A 102 14.81 6.56 -11.45
CA ARG A 102 14.13 7.85 -11.30
C ARG A 102 14.92 9.01 -11.93
N LEU A 103 14.20 9.95 -12.52
CA LEU A 103 14.76 11.05 -13.30
C LEU A 103 15.48 12.10 -12.42
N ARG A 104 15.07 12.22 -11.16
CA ARG A 104 15.68 13.15 -10.18
C ARG A 104 15.85 12.48 -8.82
N LYS A 105 17.05 12.58 -8.23
CA LYS A 105 17.42 11.88 -6.98
C LYS A 105 17.19 12.72 -5.72
N LEU A 106 16.02 13.32 -5.56
CA LEU A 106 15.70 14.04 -4.32
C LEU A 106 15.39 13.05 -3.18
N PRO A 107 15.79 13.35 -1.94
CA PRO A 107 15.39 12.54 -0.79
C PRO A 107 13.87 12.60 -0.63
N ASP A 108 13.23 11.44 -0.62
CA ASP A 108 11.79 11.30 -0.49
C ASP A 108 11.47 10.08 0.38
N VAL A 109 10.84 10.32 1.52
CA VAL A 109 10.48 9.26 2.46
C VAL A 109 9.42 8.34 1.88
N THR A 110 8.54 8.87 1.03
CA THR A 110 7.42 8.08 0.48
C THR A 110 7.91 7.05 -0.53
N LEU A 111 9.06 7.29 -1.17
CA LEU A 111 9.76 6.30 -1.97
C LEU A 111 10.24 5.12 -1.11
N ASN A 112 10.73 5.36 0.11
CA ASN A 112 11.13 4.28 1.01
C ASN A 112 9.93 3.44 1.46
N TYR A 113 8.80 4.09 1.78
CA TYR A 113 7.55 3.40 2.05
C TYR A 113 7.14 2.46 0.90
N TRP A 114 7.18 2.95 -0.34
CA TRP A 114 6.88 2.11 -1.49
C TRP A 114 7.88 0.96 -1.66
N ARG A 115 9.17 1.18 -1.41
CA ARG A 115 10.17 0.09 -1.47
C ARG A 115 9.90 -0.99 -0.43
N VAL A 116 9.61 -0.62 0.82
CA VAL A 116 9.15 -1.56 1.85
C VAL A 116 7.93 -2.30 1.34
N GLY A 117 6.97 -1.58 0.78
CA GLY A 117 5.76 -2.12 0.15
C GLY A 117 6.03 -3.21 -0.88
N MET A 118 6.82 -2.90 -1.89
CA MET A 118 7.13 -3.83 -2.99
C MET A 118 7.97 -5.02 -2.50
N VAL A 119 8.91 -4.80 -1.57
CA VAL A 119 9.70 -5.89 -0.97
C VAL A 119 8.78 -6.80 -0.14
N GLY A 120 7.89 -6.24 0.68
CA GLY A 120 6.91 -6.99 1.44
C GLY A 120 6.00 -7.83 0.54
N LEU A 121 5.54 -7.28 -0.59
CA LEU A 121 4.73 -8.02 -1.57
C LEU A 121 5.50 -9.21 -2.15
N LEU A 122 6.76 -9.00 -2.55
CA LEU A 122 7.61 -10.07 -3.08
C LEU A 122 7.86 -11.15 -2.02
N LEU A 123 8.14 -10.75 -0.78
CA LEU A 123 8.33 -11.70 0.32
C LEU A 123 7.04 -12.47 0.62
N SER A 124 5.86 -11.84 0.57
CA SER A 124 4.57 -12.54 0.73
C SER A 124 4.36 -13.59 -0.35
N VAL A 125 4.72 -13.31 -1.60
CA VAL A 125 4.66 -14.31 -2.70
C VAL A 125 5.64 -15.45 -2.43
N ILE A 126 6.86 -15.16 -1.96
CA ILE A 126 7.84 -16.18 -1.58
C ILE A 126 7.31 -17.05 -0.42
N LEU A 127 6.74 -16.44 0.63
CA LEU A 127 6.14 -17.17 1.75
C LEU A 127 5.01 -18.10 1.28
N ALA A 128 4.21 -17.66 0.31
CA ALA A 128 3.14 -18.46 -0.28
C ALA A 128 3.69 -19.69 -1.03
N VAL A 129 4.76 -19.51 -1.81
CA VAL A 129 5.43 -20.61 -2.55
C VAL A 129 6.09 -21.61 -1.60
N LEU A 130 6.67 -21.12 -0.50
CA LEU A 130 7.28 -21.97 0.53
C LEU A 130 6.24 -22.64 1.44
N SER A 131 4.94 -22.42 1.20
CA SER A 131 3.84 -22.95 2.02
C SER A 131 4.02 -22.69 3.52
N LEU A 132 4.57 -21.52 3.86
CA LEU A 132 4.72 -21.09 5.25
C LEU A 132 3.36 -20.66 5.83
N SER A 133 3.33 -20.38 7.15
CA SER A 133 2.11 -20.05 7.89
C SER A 133 1.21 -19.04 7.14
N PRO A 134 -0.08 -19.35 6.90
CA PRO A 134 -1.03 -18.42 6.28
C PRO A 134 -1.15 -17.10 7.05
N VAL A 135 -1.03 -17.15 8.37
CA VAL A 135 -0.99 -15.95 9.22
C VAL A 135 0.21 -15.08 8.86
N PHE A 136 1.39 -15.67 8.70
CA PHE A 136 2.59 -14.91 8.36
C PHE A 136 2.48 -14.26 6.97
N LEU A 137 1.94 -14.99 6.00
CA LEU A 137 1.65 -14.46 4.66
C LEU A 137 0.76 -13.22 4.75
N VAL A 138 -0.39 -13.31 5.44
CA VAL A 138 -1.36 -12.21 5.55
C VAL A 138 -0.77 -11.02 6.31
N VAL A 139 -0.06 -11.29 7.41
CA VAL A 139 0.66 -10.28 8.20
C VAL A 139 1.67 -9.54 7.34
N LEU A 140 2.45 -10.26 6.53
CA LEU A 140 3.44 -9.65 5.65
C LEU A 140 2.80 -8.97 4.43
N PHE A 141 1.66 -9.45 3.95
CA PHE A 141 0.96 -8.83 2.84
C PHE A 141 0.34 -7.49 3.29
N ILE A 142 -0.36 -7.49 4.42
CA ILE A 142 -1.00 -6.27 4.93
C ILE A 142 0.05 -5.32 5.51
N GLY A 143 0.91 -5.80 6.40
CA GLY A 143 1.94 -5.00 7.07
C GLY A 143 3.15 -4.68 6.20
N GLY A 144 3.60 -5.62 5.38
CA GLY A 144 4.77 -5.42 4.53
C GLY A 144 4.46 -4.73 3.20
N PHE A 145 3.25 -4.90 2.65
CA PHE A 145 2.86 -4.32 1.35
C PHE A 145 1.81 -3.21 1.46
N VAL A 146 0.62 -3.51 1.98
CA VAL A 146 -0.55 -2.61 1.91
C VAL A 146 -0.34 -1.34 2.73
N LEU A 147 -0.08 -1.49 4.03
CA LEU A 147 0.05 -0.40 4.98
C LEU A 147 1.18 0.60 4.64
N PRO A 148 2.41 0.19 4.27
CA PRO A 148 3.45 1.15 3.93
C PRO A 148 3.11 1.94 2.66
N VAL A 149 2.52 1.30 1.64
CA VAL A 149 2.09 2.00 0.43
C VAL A 149 1.04 3.07 0.75
N ILE A 150 0.01 2.71 1.53
CA ILE A 150 -1.04 3.65 1.95
C ILE A 150 -0.44 4.81 2.76
N GLN A 151 0.37 4.51 3.77
CA GLN A 151 0.98 5.56 4.60
C GLN A 151 1.88 6.49 3.79
N GLY A 152 2.73 5.93 2.93
CA GLY A 152 3.57 6.72 2.03
C GLY A 152 2.75 7.63 1.11
N MET A 153 1.61 7.16 0.62
CA MET A 153 0.73 7.97 -0.23
C MET A 153 -0.08 9.01 0.54
N LEU A 154 -0.48 8.77 1.79
CA LEU A 154 -1.10 9.80 2.63
C LEU A 154 -0.16 11.01 2.81
N TYR A 155 1.14 10.78 2.98
CA TYR A 155 2.15 11.85 3.07
C TYR A 155 2.40 12.61 1.75
N LYS A 156 1.89 12.15 0.61
CA LYS A 156 1.91 12.92 -0.66
C LYS A 156 0.55 13.52 -0.99
N ILE A 157 -0.49 12.71 -0.92
CA ILE A 157 -1.85 13.07 -1.32
C ILE A 157 -2.40 14.16 -0.40
N VAL A 158 -2.24 14.05 0.92
CA VAL A 158 -2.80 15.05 1.84
C VAL A 158 -2.15 16.43 1.67
N PRO A 159 -0.80 16.56 1.66
CA PRO A 159 -0.16 17.84 1.34
C PRO A 159 -0.52 18.38 -0.04
N PHE A 160 -0.64 17.50 -1.04
CA PHE A 160 -1.03 17.89 -2.40
C PHE A 160 -2.45 18.46 -2.43
N LEU A 161 -3.41 17.78 -1.79
CA LEU A 161 -4.80 18.25 -1.72
C LEU A 161 -4.91 19.57 -0.97
N VAL A 162 -4.21 19.72 0.18
CA VAL A 162 -4.19 20.99 0.93
C VAL A 162 -3.66 22.12 0.04
N TRP A 163 -2.53 21.90 -0.63
CA TRP A 163 -1.96 22.89 -1.53
C TRP A 163 -2.91 23.23 -2.69
N LEU A 164 -3.48 22.23 -3.36
CA LEU A 164 -4.38 22.39 -4.50
C LEU A 164 -5.64 23.17 -4.13
N HIS A 165 -6.28 22.85 -3.00
CA HIS A 165 -7.49 23.54 -2.57
C HIS A 165 -7.19 25.00 -2.17
N LEU A 166 -6.08 25.26 -1.49
CA LEU A 166 -5.68 26.64 -1.17
C LEU A 166 -5.30 27.43 -2.42
N GLN A 167 -4.69 26.78 -3.42
CA GLN A 167 -4.37 27.38 -4.71
C GLN A 167 -5.64 27.75 -5.48
N ASN A 168 -6.65 26.88 -5.50
CA ASN A 168 -7.93 27.16 -6.17
C ASN A 168 -8.73 28.27 -5.47
N GLN A 169 -8.57 28.45 -4.17
CA GLN A 169 -9.19 29.57 -3.43
C GLN A 169 -8.52 30.93 -3.71
N ARG A 170 -7.31 30.92 -4.29
CA ARG A 170 -6.53 32.13 -4.55
C ARG A 170 -6.90 32.71 -5.91
N LEU A 171 -7.97 33.50 -5.96
CA LEU A 171 -8.44 34.17 -7.18
C LEU A 171 -7.70 35.47 -7.52
N SER A 172 -7.11 36.18 -6.54
CA SER A 172 -6.42 37.46 -6.80
C SER A 172 -5.43 37.95 -5.73
N LEU A 173 -5.23 37.21 -4.63
CA LEU A 173 -4.56 37.75 -3.43
C LEU A 173 -3.04 37.47 -3.34
N ALA A 174 -2.31 38.41 -2.72
CA ALA A 174 -0.87 38.34 -2.44
C ALA A 174 -0.49 37.33 -1.32
N ILE A 175 -1.43 36.54 -0.79
CA ILE A 175 -1.16 35.57 0.27
C ILE A 175 -0.25 34.45 -0.26
N LYS A 176 0.88 34.23 0.41
CA LYS A 176 1.81 33.12 0.13
C LYS A 176 1.18 31.79 0.57
N ILE A 177 0.90 30.91 -0.39
CA ILE A 177 0.38 29.56 -0.13
C ILE A 177 1.51 28.65 0.37
N PRO A 178 1.27 27.85 1.43
CA PRO A 178 2.25 26.88 1.89
C PRO A 178 2.51 25.81 0.82
N ASN A 179 3.78 25.55 0.51
CA ASN A 179 4.13 24.43 -0.37
C ASN A 179 3.91 23.08 0.37
N MET A 180 3.94 21.97 -0.37
CA MET A 180 3.69 20.63 0.21
C MET A 180 4.60 20.30 1.40
N LYS A 181 5.87 20.73 1.39
CA LYS A 181 6.83 20.49 2.49
C LYS A 181 6.54 21.34 3.73
N GLN A 182 5.82 22.44 3.58
CA GLN A 182 5.35 23.27 4.68
C GLN A 182 4.05 22.71 5.28
N VAL A 183 3.26 21.98 4.50
CA VAL A 183 2.06 21.29 5.01
C VAL A 183 2.44 20.13 5.92
N ILE A 184 3.28 19.21 5.42
CA ILE A 184 3.90 18.16 6.25
C ILE A 184 5.41 18.13 5.95
N PRO A 185 6.26 18.51 6.91
CA PRO A 185 7.71 18.44 6.77
C PRO A 185 8.22 17.01 6.58
N ASP A 186 9.23 16.85 5.70
CA ASP A 186 9.88 15.56 5.42
C ASP A 186 10.43 14.88 6.69
N GLN A 187 10.80 15.66 7.71
CA GLN A 187 11.28 15.14 9.00
C GLN A 187 10.17 14.40 9.78
N GLN A 188 8.92 14.87 9.73
CA GLN A 188 7.78 14.21 10.39
C GLN A 188 7.47 12.89 9.70
N ALA A 189 7.37 12.90 8.37
CA ALA A 189 7.22 11.69 7.57
C ALA A 189 8.37 10.68 7.81
N ARG A 190 9.62 11.16 7.94
CA ARG A 190 10.78 10.29 8.23
C ARG A 190 10.71 9.68 9.63
N ARG A 191 10.28 10.44 10.63
CA ARG A 191 10.07 9.93 11.99
C ARG A 191 9.03 8.82 11.98
N GLN A 192 7.88 9.08 11.34
CA GLN A 192 6.83 8.10 11.20
C GLN A 192 7.30 6.85 10.47
N PHE A 193 8.10 6.99 9.40
CA PHE A 193 8.65 5.86 8.66
C PHE A 193 9.47 4.91 9.55
N TRP A 194 10.35 5.45 10.41
CA TRP A 194 11.13 4.63 11.32
C TRP A 194 10.30 3.97 12.40
N VAL A 195 9.34 4.70 13.00
CA VAL A 195 8.40 4.13 13.98
C VAL A 195 7.61 2.98 13.35
N TYR A 196 7.13 3.18 12.12
CA TYR A 196 6.41 2.16 11.38
C TYR A 196 7.29 0.95 11.03
N LEU A 197 8.54 1.17 10.63
CA LEU A 197 9.46 0.07 10.31
C LEU A 197 9.80 -0.78 11.54
N VAL A 198 9.95 -0.15 12.71
CA VAL A 198 10.09 -0.88 13.99
C VAL A 198 8.82 -1.66 14.29
N ALA A 199 7.64 -1.06 14.13
CA ALA A 199 6.36 -1.74 14.33
C ALA A 199 6.19 -2.94 13.39
N LEU A 200 6.58 -2.81 12.12
CA LEU A 200 6.57 -3.90 11.14
C LEU A 200 7.54 -5.02 11.52
N GLY A 201 8.75 -4.67 11.98
CA GLY A 201 9.73 -5.65 12.49
C GLY A 201 9.18 -6.45 13.68
N LEU A 202 8.58 -5.76 14.65
CA LEU A 202 7.95 -6.40 15.80
C LEU A 202 6.74 -7.23 15.40
N LEU A 203 5.93 -6.79 14.44
CA LEU A 203 4.78 -7.53 13.91
C LEU A 203 5.22 -8.83 13.24
N MET A 204 6.29 -8.82 12.44
CA MET A 204 6.88 -10.05 11.88
C MET A 204 7.43 -10.96 13.00
N GLY A 205 8.11 -10.36 13.99
CA GLY A 205 8.62 -11.08 15.16
C GLY A 205 7.52 -11.68 16.03
N ALA A 206 6.34 -11.07 16.09
CA ALA A 206 5.19 -11.56 16.88
C ALA A 206 4.59 -12.84 16.31
N VAL A 207 4.72 -13.08 14.99
CA VAL A 207 4.23 -14.32 14.36
C VAL A 207 5.16 -15.50 14.64
N LEU A 208 6.48 -15.24 14.69
CA LEU A 208 7.50 -16.28 14.88
C LEU A 208 7.93 -16.46 16.33
N GLY A 209 7.70 -15.43 17.15
CA GLY A 209 8.20 -15.32 18.51
C GLY A 209 7.13 -15.59 19.58
N PRO A 210 7.54 -15.48 20.86
CA PRO A 210 6.66 -15.67 21.99
C PRO A 210 5.59 -14.57 22.10
N SER A 211 4.49 -14.88 22.79
CA SER A 211 3.28 -14.03 22.89
C SER A 211 3.52 -12.62 23.39
N TYR A 212 4.57 -12.38 24.20
CA TYR A 212 4.88 -11.04 24.69
C TYR A 212 5.34 -10.07 23.59
N VAL A 213 5.90 -10.59 22.50
CA VAL A 213 6.30 -9.78 21.34
C VAL A 213 5.07 -9.15 20.66
N SER A 214 3.92 -9.83 20.70
CA SER A 214 2.65 -9.32 20.19
C SER A 214 2.18 -8.05 20.92
N TYR A 215 2.41 -7.95 22.25
CA TYR A 215 2.09 -6.73 22.99
C TYR A 215 2.99 -5.57 22.55
N ALA A 216 4.30 -5.81 22.41
CA ALA A 216 5.24 -4.81 21.93
C ALA A 216 4.91 -4.36 20.49
N ALA A 217 4.60 -5.30 19.60
CA ALA A 217 4.15 -5.02 18.25
C ALA A 217 2.89 -4.14 18.23
N SER A 218 1.90 -4.46 19.06
CA SER A 218 0.64 -3.73 19.16
C SER A 218 0.86 -2.29 19.64
N ILE A 219 1.67 -2.08 20.68
CA ILE A 219 2.01 -0.74 21.19
C ILE A 219 2.73 0.07 20.11
N ALA A 220 3.72 -0.53 19.44
CA ALA A 220 4.46 0.15 18.37
C ALA A 220 3.55 0.55 17.19
N LEU A 221 2.59 -0.31 16.82
CA LEU A 221 1.61 -0.05 15.78
C LEU A 221 0.64 1.08 16.16
N ILE A 222 0.14 1.08 17.40
CA ILE A 222 -0.70 2.16 17.94
C ILE A 222 0.06 3.49 17.89
N LEU A 223 1.31 3.51 18.36
CA LEU A 223 2.15 4.71 18.32
C LEU A 223 2.36 5.21 16.89
N SER A 224 2.60 4.30 15.94
CA SER A 224 2.68 4.64 14.52
C SER A 224 1.38 5.28 14.03
N PHE A 225 0.22 4.68 14.26
CA PHE A 225 -1.05 5.25 13.80
C PHE A 225 -1.42 6.57 14.48
N LEU A 226 -1.12 6.73 15.78
CA LEU A 226 -1.32 8.00 16.48
C LEU A 226 -0.43 9.12 15.92
N LEU A 227 0.82 8.82 15.59
CA LEU A 227 1.72 9.77 14.98
C LEU A 227 1.26 10.15 13.55
N LEU A 228 0.84 9.18 12.75
CA LEU A 228 0.23 9.46 11.45
C LEU A 228 -1.00 10.36 11.59
N ALA A 229 -1.92 10.02 12.50
CA ALA A 229 -3.13 10.79 12.74
C ALA A 229 -2.81 12.22 13.18
N TYR A 230 -1.81 12.41 14.03
CA TYR A 230 -1.34 13.72 14.45
C TYR A 230 -0.80 14.56 13.28
N ASP A 231 0.05 13.99 12.43
CA ASP A 231 0.61 14.69 11.26
C ASP A 231 -0.49 15.11 10.27
N LEU A 232 -1.46 14.22 10.01
CA LEU A 232 -2.60 14.52 9.14
C LEU A 232 -3.54 15.58 9.75
N TYR A 233 -3.80 15.51 11.06
CA TYR A 233 -4.58 16.51 11.76
C TYR A 233 -3.93 17.90 11.67
N ARG A 234 -2.60 17.98 11.84
CA ARG A 234 -1.85 19.23 11.69
C ARG A 234 -1.97 19.81 10.28
N ALA A 235 -1.90 18.98 9.25
CA ALA A 235 -2.10 19.42 7.87
C ALA A 235 -3.51 20.02 7.66
N LEU A 236 -4.53 19.36 8.21
CA LEU A 236 -5.92 19.83 8.15
C LEU A 236 -6.13 21.13 8.94
N TRP A 237 -5.49 21.26 10.10
CA TRP A 237 -5.52 22.49 10.89
C TRP A 237 -4.85 23.65 10.14
N LEU A 238 -3.69 23.41 9.52
CA LEU A 238 -3.01 24.40 8.68
C LEU A 238 -3.93 24.86 7.54
N TYR A 239 -4.53 23.92 6.82
CA TYR A 239 -5.51 24.22 5.76
C TYR A 239 -6.62 25.16 6.25
N LYS A 240 -7.30 24.79 7.36
CA LYS A 240 -8.37 25.62 7.94
C LYS A 240 -7.88 27.03 8.33
N SER A 241 -6.68 27.13 8.90
CA SER A 241 -6.12 28.41 9.32
C SER A 241 -5.82 29.35 8.14
N VAL A 242 -5.28 28.82 7.04
CA VAL A 242 -4.94 29.61 5.84
C VAL A 242 -6.19 29.93 5.04
N SER A 243 -7.10 28.97 4.88
CA SER A 243 -8.37 29.17 4.16
C SER A 243 -9.22 30.26 4.81
N ARG A 244 -9.32 30.29 6.15
CA ARG A 244 -10.01 31.39 6.87
C ARG A 244 -9.37 32.76 6.60
N LYS A 245 -8.04 32.84 6.52
CA LYS A 245 -7.35 34.11 6.20
C LYS A 245 -7.63 34.57 4.77
N ILE A 246 -7.74 33.64 3.82
CA ILE A 246 -8.10 33.96 2.43
C ILE A 246 -9.53 34.48 2.36
N LEU A 247 -10.48 33.80 3.01
CA LEU A 247 -11.89 34.18 3.01
C LEU A 247 -12.17 35.52 3.71
N ASN A 248 -11.44 35.83 4.79
CA ASN A 248 -11.62 37.10 5.51
C ASN A 248 -11.00 38.32 4.79
N GLN A 249 -10.23 38.10 3.71
CA GLN A 249 -9.61 39.17 2.89
C GLN A 249 -10.35 39.42 1.57
N ASN A 250 -11.36 38.61 1.26
CA ASN A 250 -12.30 38.83 0.16
C ASN A 250 -13.55 39.54 0.67
#